data_AF-X1TBM3-F1
#
_entry.id   AF-X1TBM3-F1
#
_cell.length_a   1.000
_cell.length_b   1.000
_cell.length_c   1.000
_cell.angle_alpha   90.00
_cell.angle_beta   90.00
_cell.angle_gamma   90.00
#
_symmetry.space_group_name_H-M   'P 1'
#
loop_
_entity.id
_entity.type
_entity.pdbx_description
1 polymer ?
#
loop_
_entity_poly.entity_id
_entity_poly.type
_entity_poly.pdbx_seq_one_letter_code
_entity_poly.pdbx_strand_id
1 'polypeptide(L)' 'MSPKSKLVEFRVEPEIVVVIDEVANHKGLSRSAYIRLTLRNELARLSYLPAATKKALGVASPDTPPTNQNNGGV' A
#
# COMPACT_ATOMS: atom_id res chain seq x y z
N MET A 1 -5.53 -5.23 -23.40
CA MET A 1 -5.61 -3.75 -23.29
C MET A 1 -5.55 -3.40 -21.81
N SER A 2 -4.46 -2.82 -21.31
CA SER A 2 -4.38 -2.45 -19.90
C SER A 2 -5.41 -1.34 -19.60
N PRO A 3 -6.15 -1.38 -18.47
CA PRO A 3 -7.11 -0.34 -18.15
C PRO A 3 -6.41 1.02 -18.15
N LYS A 4 -6.94 1.99 -18.91
CA LYS A 4 -6.46 3.38 -18.86
C LYS A 4 -6.69 3.90 -17.43
N SER A 5 -5.67 4.51 -16.83
CA SER A 5 -5.83 5.17 -15.53
C SER A 5 -6.81 6.34 -15.64
N LYS A 6 -7.65 6.52 -14.61
CA LYS A 6 -8.52 7.70 -14.48
C LYS A 6 -7.81 8.77 -13.65
N LEU A 7 -7.88 10.03 -14.07
CA LEU A 7 -7.40 11.17 -13.30
C LEU A 7 -8.37 11.44 -12.13
N VAL A 8 -7.81 11.64 -10.94
CA VAL A 8 -8.53 12.05 -9.74
C VAL A 8 -7.75 13.22 -9.14
N GLU A 9 -8.43 14.35 -8.96
CA GLU A 9 -7.85 15.58 -8.41
C GLU A 9 -8.44 15.83 -7.02
N PHE A 10 -7.61 16.30 -6.11
CA PHE A 10 -8.00 16.68 -4.75
C PHE A 10 -7.08 17.80 -4.28
N ARG A 11 -7.54 18.55 -3.29
CA ARG A 11 -6.77 19.64 -2.66
C ARG A 11 -6.12 19.11 -1.39
N VAL A 12 -4.89 19.53 -1.15
CA VAL A 12 -4.13 19.32 0.08
C VAL A 12 -3.36 20.59 0.39
N GLU A 13 -2.97 20.72 1.66
CA GLU A 13 -2.14 21.80 2.14
C GLU A 13 -0.76 21.78 1.47
N PRO A 14 -0.17 22.95 1.13
CA PRO A 14 1.11 23.02 0.42
C PRO A 14 2.24 22.26 1.14
N GLU A 15 2.29 22.31 2.46
CA GLU A 15 3.29 21.58 3.26
C GLU A 15 3.19 20.06 3.07
N ILE A 16 1.99 19.51 2.87
CA ILE A 16 1.80 18.09 2.62
C ILE A 16 2.37 17.70 1.25
N VAL A 17 2.27 18.59 0.25
CA VAL A 17 2.88 18.35 -1.07
C VAL A 17 4.40 18.23 -0.96
N VAL A 18 5.02 19.09 -0.17
CA VAL A 18 6.48 19.06 0.05
C VAL A 18 6.90 17.73 0.69
N VAL A 19 6.20 17.31 1.75
CA VAL A 19 6.48 16.03 2.43
C VAL A 19 6.28 14.84 1.49
N ILE A 20 5.22 14.86 0.67
CA ILE A 20 4.96 13.81 -0.32
C ILE A 20 6.14 13.68 -1.30
N ASP A 21 6.66 14.80 -1.79
CA ASP A 21 7.76 14.81 -2.75
C ASP A 21 9.07 14.31 -2.13
N GLU A 22 9.39 14.75 -0.93
CA GLU A 22 10.58 14.30 -0.20
C GLU A 22 10.57 12.78 0.00
N VAL A 23 9.45 12.23 0.50
CA VAL A 23 9.34 10.80 0.75
C VAL A 23 9.34 10.00 -0.56
N ALA A 24 8.66 10.49 -1.60
CA ALA A 24 8.66 9.84 -2.91
C ALA A 24 10.09 9.76 -3.48
N ASN A 25 10.85 10.86 -3.40
CA ASN A 25 12.24 10.94 -3.84
C ASN A 25 13.14 9.98 -3.05
N HIS A 26 13.04 9.98 -1.71
CA HIS A 26 13.81 9.05 -0.86
C HIS A 26 13.52 7.58 -1.17
N LYS A 27 12.30 7.26 -1.63
CA LYS A 27 11.90 5.91 -2.04
C LYS A 27 12.21 5.59 -3.51
N GLY A 28 12.74 6.55 -4.28
CA GLY A 28 12.97 6.38 -5.72
C GLY A 28 11.68 6.20 -6.53
N LEU A 29 10.55 6.76 -6.04
CA LEU A 29 9.24 6.66 -6.66
C LEU A 29 8.80 8.00 -7.23
N SER A 30 7.99 7.99 -8.29
CA SER A 30 7.25 9.18 -8.69
C SER A 30 6.15 9.50 -7.65
N ARG A 31 5.79 10.78 -7.53
CA ARG A 31 4.67 11.24 -6.67
C ARG A 31 3.43 10.38 -6.85
N SER A 32 3.02 10.15 -8.08
CA SER A 32 1.82 9.34 -8.39
C SER A 32 1.99 7.87 -8.01
N ALA A 33 3.20 7.30 -8.13
CA ALA A 33 3.46 5.92 -7.69
C ALA A 33 3.40 5.81 -6.16
N TYR A 34 4.01 6.76 -5.46
CA TYR A 34 3.98 6.84 -4.00
C TYR A 34 2.54 6.96 -3.47
N ILE A 35 1.76 7.93 -3.96
CA ILE A 35 0.36 8.12 -3.55
C ILE A 35 -0.47 6.86 -3.81
N ARG A 36 -0.34 6.23 -4.99
CA ARG A 36 -1.06 4.98 -5.29
C ARG A 36 -0.68 3.85 -4.34
N LEU A 37 0.59 3.72 -3.99
CA LEU A 37 1.06 2.70 -3.06
C LEU A 37 0.48 2.95 -1.67
N THR A 38 0.57 4.18 -1.17
CA THR A 38 0.03 4.57 0.13
C THR A 38 -1.47 4.33 0.23
N LEU A 39 -2.25 4.75 -0.78
CA LEU A 39 -3.69 4.52 -0.83
C LEU A 39 -4.02 3.02 -0.86
N ARG A 40 -3.30 2.23 -1.66
CA ARG A 40 -3.53 0.78 -1.71
C ARG A 40 -3.23 0.09 -0.38
N ASN A 41 -2.15 0.50 0.29
CA ASN A 41 -1.81 -0.03 1.61
C ASN A 41 -2.88 0.32 2.64
N GLU A 42 -3.38 1.55 2.62
CA GLU A 42 -4.43 1.99 3.54
C GLU A 42 -5.76 1.27 3.27
N LEU A 43 -6.16 1.14 2.00
CA LEU A 43 -7.36 0.38 1.63
C LEU A 43 -7.23 -1.12 1.96
N ALA A 44 -6.03 -1.70 1.83
CA ALA A 44 -5.76 -3.07 2.26
C ALA A 44 -5.92 -3.22 3.78
N ARG A 45 -5.33 -2.29 4.55
CA ARG A 45 -5.42 -2.23 6.02
C ARG A 45 -6.87 -2.11 6.50
N LEU A 46 -7.67 -1.29 5.81
CA LEU A 46 -9.09 -1.09 6.08
C LEU A 46 -10.00 -2.19 5.49
N SER A 47 -9.43 -3.23 4.89
CA SER A 47 -10.18 -4.34 4.27
C SER A 47 -11.12 -3.97 3.11
N TYR A 48 -10.87 -2.84 2.45
CA TYR A 48 -11.58 -2.44 1.23
C TYR A 48 -11.02 -3.09 -0.05
N LEU A 49 -9.89 -3.80 0.03
CA LEU A 49 -9.31 -4.54 -1.09
C LEU A 49 -9.54 -6.06 -0.97
N PRO A 50 -9.74 -6.78 -2.09
CA PRO A 50 -9.82 -8.24 -2.10
C PRO A 50 -8.54 -8.88 -1.52
N ALA A 51 -8.70 -10.06 -0.88
CA ALA A 51 -7.59 -10.78 -0.24
C ALA A 51 -6.39 -11.04 -1.18
N ALA A 52 -6.66 -11.32 -2.47
CA ALA A 52 -5.62 -11.51 -3.48
C ALA A 52 -4.75 -10.25 -3.69
N THR A 53 -5.36 -9.06 -3.61
CA THR A 53 -4.67 -7.78 -3.76
C THR A 53 -3.86 -7.42 -2.50
N LYS A 54 -4.36 -7.75 -1.30
CA LYS A 54 -3.63 -7.58 -0.03
C LYS A 54 -2.32 -8.37 -0.02
N LYS A 55 -2.37 -9.64 -0.45
CA LYS A 55 -1.19 -10.53 -0.54
C LYS A 55 -0.11 -9.99 -1.48
N ALA A 56 -0.51 -9.43 -2.64
CA ALA A 56 0.42 -8.84 -3.60
C ALA A 56 1.08 -7.54 -3.10
N LEU A 57 0.49 -6.87 -2.10
CA LEU A 57 1.01 -5.66 -1.48
C LEU A 57 1.87 -5.94 -0.22
N GLY A 58 2.05 -7.21 0.15
CA GLY A 58 2.80 -7.58 1.36
C GLY A 58 2.12 -7.19 2.67
N VAL A 59 0.84 -6.79 2.63
CA VAL A 59 0.05 -6.51 3.83
C VAL A 59 -0.44 -7.85 4.36
N ALA A 60 0.13 -8.31 5.47
CA ALA A 60 -0.33 -9.51 6.16
C ALA A 60 -1.82 -9.34 6.49
N SER A 61 -2.67 -10.21 5.95
CA SER A 61 -4.07 -10.26 6.35
C SER A 61 -4.13 -10.56 7.86
N PRO A 62 -4.88 -9.79 8.66
CA PRO A 62 -5.05 -10.07 10.08
C PRO A 62 -5.71 -11.43 10.36
N ASP A 63 -6.31 -12.06 9.33
CA ASP A 63 -6.97 -13.37 9.42
C ASP A 63 -6.04 -14.56 9.16
N THR A 64 -4.71 -14.36 9.17
CA THR A 64 -3.79 -15.51 9.18
C THR A 64 -3.44 -15.78 10.63
N PRO A 65 -3.94 -16.86 11.25
CA PRO A 65 -3.46 -17.27 12.56
C PRO A 65 -1.94 -17.41 12.50
N PRO A 66 -1.18 -17.00 13.54
CA PRO A 66 0.25 -17.26 13.56
C PRO A 66 0.45 -18.77 13.47
N THR A 67 0.99 -19.25 12.34
CA THR A 67 1.45 -20.62 12.21
C THR A 67 2.63 -20.79 13.17
N ASN A 68 2.36 -21.33 14.35
CA ASN A 68 3.36 -21.68 15.33
C ASN A 68 4.22 -22.83 14.76
N GLN A 69 5.36 -22.49 14.15
CA GLN A 69 6.40 -23.46 13.85
C GLN A 69 7.17 -23.76 15.14
N ASN A 70 6.65 -24.68 15.96
CA ASN A 70 7.43 -25.33 17.00
C ASN A 70 7.73 -26.77 16.57
N ASN A 71 8.79 -26.94 15.79
CA ASN A 71 9.42 -28.25 15.57
C ASN A 71 10.34 -28.54 16.76
N GLY A 72 9.78 -29.10 17.83
CA GLY A 72 10.53 -29.77 18.89
C GLY A 72 10.45 -31.28 18.68
N GLY A 73 11.60 -31.90 18.39
CA GLY A 73 11.71 -33.31 18.08
C GLY A 73 11.41 -34.24 19.26
N VAL A 74 11.04 -35.47 18.88
CA VAL A 74 11.20 -36.70 19.67
C VAL A 74 11.73 -37.76 18.73
#